data_AF-A0A7J6CDP1-F1
#
_entry.id   AF-A0A7J6CDP1-F1
#
_cell.length_a   1.000
_cell.length_b   1.000
_cell.length_c   1.000
_cell.angle_alpha   90.00
_cell.angle_beta   90.00
_cell.angle_gamma   90.00
#
_symmetry.space_group_name_H-M   'P 1'
#
loop_
_entity.id
_entity.type
_entity.pdbx_description
1 polymer ?
#
loop_
_entity_poly.entity_id
_entity_poly.type
_entity_poly.pdbx_seq_one_letter_code
_entity_poly.pdbx_strand_id
1 'polypeptide(L)'
;MASSFWKGVVGVGLFALAHAAFSAAQHRSYMRLTEKENETLPIDIVLQTLLSFVITCYGIVHISGEFKDMDASSELKNKTFDTLRNHPSFYLFNHRGRVLFHPPEQEPSTPSAQALPSNPLRLRKLENYH
;
A
#
# COMPACT_ATOMS: atom_id res chain seq x y z
N MET A 1 6.74 3.77 -5.27
CA MET A 1 6.45 2.36 -5.65
C MET A 1 7.71 1.78 -6.25
N ALA A 2 8.30 0.73 -5.65
CA ALA A 2 9.50 0.11 -6.20
C ALA A 2 9.23 -0.32 -7.65
N SER A 3 10.08 0.12 -8.58
CA SER A 3 9.90 -0.19 -10.00
C SER A 3 9.88 -1.71 -10.18
N SER A 4 9.02 -2.21 -11.07
CA SER A 4 8.92 -3.66 -11.35
C SER A 4 10.27 -4.27 -11.74
N PHE A 5 11.19 -3.44 -12.25
CA PHE A 5 12.58 -3.80 -12.51
C PHE A 5 13.32 -4.33 -11.27
N TRP A 6 13.28 -3.64 -10.13
CA TRP A 6 14.01 -4.06 -8.93
C TRP A 6 13.49 -5.40 -8.37
N LYS A 7 12.18 -5.63 -8.47
CA LYS A 7 11.58 -6.93 -8.13
C LYS A 7 12.11 -8.04 -9.04
N GLY A 8 12.27 -7.75 -10.33
CA GLY A 8 12.91 -8.65 -11.30
C GLY A 8 14.37 -8.94 -10.93
N VAL A 9 15.15 -7.90 -10.59
CA VAL A 9 16.56 -8.04 -10.15
C VAL A 9 16.67 -8.97 -8.93
N VAL A 10 15.82 -8.77 -7.92
CA VAL A 10 15.79 -9.66 -6.74
C VAL A 10 15.40 -11.09 -7.12
N GLY A 11 14.41 -11.26 -8.00
CA GLY A 11 14.02 -12.58 -8.50
C GLY A 11 15.17 -13.31 -9.19
N VAL A 12 15.91 -12.63 -10.07
CA VAL A 12 17.09 -13.20 -10.75
C VAL A 12 18.21 -13.50 -9.75
N GLY A 13 18.45 -12.61 -8.77
CA GLY A 13 19.44 -12.83 -7.70
C GLY A 13 19.14 -14.08 -6.87
N LEU A 14 17.87 -14.26 -6.46
CA LEU A 14 17.44 -15.45 -5.71
C LEU A 14 17.53 -16.74 -6.55
N PHE A 15 17.18 -16.68 -7.83
CA PHE A 15 17.33 -17.82 -8.73
C PHE A 15 18.80 -18.22 -8.90
N ALA A 16 19.69 -17.24 -9.12
CA ALA A 16 21.12 -17.48 -9.23
C ALA A 16 21.73 -18.05 -7.94
N LEU A 17 21.23 -17.59 -6.77
CA LEU A 17 21.65 -18.09 -5.47
C LEU A 17 21.19 -19.54 -5.25
N ALA A 18 19.94 -19.86 -5.63
CA ALA A 18 19.43 -21.23 -5.59
C ALA A 18 20.21 -22.16 -6.51
N HIS A 19 20.59 -21.69 -7.71
CA HIS A 19 21.46 -22.43 -8.62
C HIS A 19 22.82 -22.71 -7.99
N ALA A 20 23.47 -21.71 -7.39
CA ALA A 20 24.76 -21.91 -6.71
C ALA A 20 24.65 -22.89 -5.53
N ALA A 21 23.56 -22.83 -4.77
CA ALA A 21 23.29 -23.77 -3.69
C ALA A 21 23.12 -25.22 -4.21
N PHE A 22 22.41 -25.40 -5.33
CA PHE A 22 22.28 -26.70 -5.98
C PHE A 22 23.64 -27.23 -6.46
N SER A 23 24.45 -26.40 -7.11
CA SER A 23 25.82 -26.75 -7.53
C SER A 23 26.71 -27.14 -6.34
N ALA A 24 26.65 -26.40 -5.23
CA ALA A 24 27.38 -26.71 -4.02
C ALA A 24 26.92 -28.04 -3.38
N ALA A 25 25.61 -28.30 -3.36
CA ALA A 25 25.05 -29.56 -2.86
C ALA A 25 25.50 -30.74 -3.72
N GLN A 26 25.47 -30.60 -5.05
CA GLN A 26 25.93 -31.63 -5.98
C GLN A 26 27.44 -31.89 -5.81
N HIS A 27 28.25 -30.83 -5.71
CA HIS A 27 29.68 -30.94 -5.45
C HIS A 27 29.95 -31.71 -4.15
N ARG A 28 29.23 -31.39 -3.07
CA ARG A 28 29.37 -32.08 -1.79
C ARG A 28 28.96 -33.55 -1.86
N SER A 29 27.89 -33.88 -2.60
CA SER A 29 27.51 -35.29 -2.83
C SER A 29 28.55 -36.04 -3.66
N TYR A 30 29.13 -35.40 -4.67
CA TYR A 30 30.19 -35.99 -5.49
C TYR A 30 31.47 -36.29 -4.69
N MET A 31 31.91 -35.35 -3.85
CA MET A 31 33.07 -35.55 -2.97
C MET A 31 32.88 -36.72 -2.00
N ARG A 32 31.68 -36.82 -1.41
CA ARG A 32 31.32 -37.93 -0.50
C ARG A 32 31.37 -39.28 -1.21
N LEU A 33 30.92 -39.35 -2.47
CA LEU A 33 30.90 -40.59 -3.23
C LEU A 33 32.30 -41.01 -3.71
N THR A 34 33.19 -40.06 -3.93
CA THR A 34 34.56 -40.30 -4.45
C THR A 34 35.62 -40.42 -3.35
N GLU A 35 35.21 -40.39 -2.08
CA GLU A 35 36.07 -40.41 -0.89
C GLU A 35 37.16 -39.31 -0.88
N LYS A 36 36.95 -38.24 -1.65
CA LYS A 36 37.84 -37.07 -1.74
C LYS A 36 37.36 -35.95 -0.82
N GLU A 37 37.26 -36.20 0.48
CA GLU A 37 36.67 -35.24 1.43
C GLU A 37 37.48 -33.95 1.64
N ASN A 38 38.72 -33.88 1.16
CA ASN A 38 39.66 -32.78 1.44
C ASN A 38 39.70 -31.68 0.36
N GLU A 39 38.95 -31.78 -0.73
CA GLU A 39 38.94 -30.74 -1.76
C GLU A 39 38.07 -29.53 -1.35
N THR A 40 38.58 -28.33 -1.60
CA THR A 40 37.84 -27.09 -1.33
C THR A 40 36.76 -26.84 -2.38
N LEU A 41 35.75 -26.04 -2.03
CA LEU A 41 34.69 -25.68 -2.97
C LEU A 41 35.27 -24.93 -4.19
N PRO A 42 34.84 -25.24 -5.43
CA PRO A 42 35.28 -24.54 -6.62
C PRO A 42 35.05 -23.04 -6.50
N ILE A 43 36.07 -22.26 -6.88
CA ILE A 43 36.05 -20.79 -6.78
C ILE A 43 34.88 -20.19 -7.55
N ASP A 44 34.50 -20.81 -8.67
CA ASP A 44 33.34 -20.40 -9.48
C ASP A 44 32.03 -20.40 -8.68
N ILE A 45 31.75 -21.46 -7.90
CA ILE A 45 30.56 -21.54 -7.05
C ILE A 45 30.61 -20.45 -5.96
N VAL A 46 31.78 -20.24 -5.37
CA VAL A 46 31.97 -19.19 -4.34
C VAL A 46 31.68 -17.81 -4.93
N LEU A 47 32.24 -17.50 -6.09
CA LEU A 47 32.02 -16.22 -6.78
C LEU A 47 30.56 -16.05 -7.18
N GLN A 48 29.90 -17.08 -7.76
CA GLN A 48 28.49 -17.03 -8.12
C GLN A 48 27.60 -16.77 -6.89
N THR A 49 27.90 -17.42 -5.76
CA THR A 49 27.16 -17.24 -4.51
C THR A 49 27.33 -15.82 -3.96
N LEU A 50 28.56 -15.30 -3.96
CA LEU A 50 28.85 -13.92 -3.48
C LEU A 50 28.20 -12.86 -4.38
N LEU A 51 28.32 -12.99 -5.71
CA LEU A 51 27.71 -12.05 -6.65
C LEU A 51 26.19 -12.08 -6.54
N SER A 52 25.56 -13.25 -6.52
CA SER A 52 24.11 -13.39 -6.39
C SER A 52 23.61 -12.81 -5.06
N PHE A 53 24.35 -13.00 -3.96
CA PHE A 53 24.05 -12.39 -2.67
C PHE A 53 24.09 -10.86 -2.73
N VAL A 54 25.18 -10.27 -3.25
CA VAL A 54 25.33 -8.81 -3.36
C VAL A 54 24.21 -8.20 -4.23
N ILE A 55 23.92 -8.81 -5.38
CA ILE A 55 22.83 -8.36 -6.28
C ILE A 55 21.48 -8.40 -5.57
N THR A 56 21.21 -9.48 -4.82
CA THR A 56 19.95 -9.64 -4.07
C THR A 56 19.82 -8.58 -2.99
N CYS A 57 20.86 -8.37 -2.17
CA CYS A 57 20.87 -7.33 -1.15
C CYS A 57 20.66 -5.94 -1.75
N TYR A 58 21.36 -5.63 -2.84
CA TYR A 58 21.24 -4.35 -3.52
C TYR A 58 19.82 -4.11 -4.05
N GLY A 59 19.20 -5.14 -4.64
CA GLY A 59 17.81 -5.07 -5.08
C GLY A 59 16.81 -4.88 -3.93
N ILE A 60 16.99 -5.60 -2.82
CA ILE A 60 16.09 -5.49 -1.65
C ILE A 60 16.12 -4.08 -1.05
N VAL A 61 17.31 -3.47 -0.92
CA VAL A 61 17.44 -2.09 -0.42
C VAL A 61 16.64 -1.11 -1.27
N HIS A 62 16.65 -1.26 -2.60
CA HIS A 62 15.87 -0.41 -3.50
C HIS A 62 14.35 -0.72 -3.48
N ILE A 63 13.96 -1.91 -3.05
CA ILE A 63 12.54 -2.28 -2.88
C ILE A 63 11.99 -1.75 -1.55
N SER A 64 12.83 -1.60 -0.52
CA SER A 64 12.41 -1.26 0.86
C SER A 64 11.70 0.09 1.01
N GLY A 65 11.67 0.90 -0.05
CA GLY A 65 10.98 2.18 -0.09
C GLY A 65 11.93 3.34 0.15
N GLU A 66 11.42 4.54 -0.13
CA GLU A 66 12.18 5.78 0.08
C GLU A 66 11.98 6.27 1.51
N PHE A 67 13.02 6.90 2.04
CA PHE A 67 12.92 7.59 3.31
C PHE A 67 11.98 8.79 3.16
N LYS A 68 11.13 8.98 4.17
CA LYS A 68 10.24 10.13 4.26
C LYS A 68 10.81 11.14 5.25
N ASP A 69 10.63 12.42 4.95
CA ASP A 69 11.05 13.50 5.85
C ASP A 69 10.37 13.39 7.22
N MET A 70 11.15 13.62 8.28
CA MET A 70 10.66 13.60 9.66
C MET A 70 9.87 14.87 10.02
N ASP A 71 10.09 15.98 9.29
CA ASP A 71 9.40 17.25 9.56
C ASP A 71 7.93 17.17 9.14
N ALA A 72 7.02 17.21 10.11
CA ALA A 72 5.58 17.22 9.85
C ALA A 72 5.12 18.43 9.03
N SER A 73 5.87 19.55 9.08
CA SER A 73 5.54 20.76 8.31
C SER A 73 5.71 20.55 6.81
N SER A 74 6.56 19.61 6.37
CA SER A 74 6.80 19.34 4.94
C SER A 74 5.55 18.78 4.25
N GLU A 75 4.80 17.91 4.94
CA GLU A 75 3.53 17.37 4.43
C GLU A 75 2.41 18.40 4.43
N LEU A 76 2.42 19.32 5.40
CA LEU A 76 1.40 20.36 5.53
C LEU A 76 1.54 21.47 4.48
N LYS A 77 2.74 21.72 3.95
CA LYS A 77 2.96 22.75 2.90
C LYS A 77 2.12 22.53 1.66
N ASN A 78 1.80 21.28 1.32
CA ASN A 78 0.98 20.94 0.16
C ASN A 78 -0.53 20.90 0.45
N LYS A 79 -0.96 21.18 1.69
CA LYS A 79 -2.38 21.20 2.07
C LYS A 79 -2.94 22.62 2.05
N THR A 80 -3.98 22.84 1.27
CA THR A 80 -4.74 24.11 1.23
C THR A 80 -5.79 24.17 2.33
N PHE A 81 -6.20 25.37 2.72
CA PHE A 81 -7.28 25.60 3.68
C PHE A 81 -8.60 24.90 3.29
N ASP A 82 -8.89 24.78 1.99
CA ASP A 82 -10.10 24.10 1.50
C ASP A 82 -10.15 22.61 1.86
N THR A 83 -9.00 21.92 1.85
CA THR A 83 -8.95 20.49 2.25
C THR A 83 -9.02 20.32 3.76
N LEU A 84 -8.54 21.30 4.53
CA LEU A 84 -8.57 21.30 5.99
C LEU A 84 -9.95 21.68 6.56
N ARG A 85 -10.64 22.64 5.95
CA ARG A 85 -11.96 23.13 6.38
C ARG A 85 -13.06 22.08 6.21
N ASN A 86 -12.85 21.16 5.27
CA ASN A 86 -13.74 20.07 4.99
C ASN A 86 -13.77 19.07 6.16
N HIS A 87 -14.81 19.12 7.01
CA HIS A 87 -15.01 18.17 8.12
C HIS A 87 -16.08 17.12 7.75
N PRO A 88 -15.68 15.87 7.41
CA PRO A 88 -16.62 14.85 6.95
C PRO A 88 -17.68 14.48 7.99
N SER A 89 -17.33 14.56 9.28
CA SER A 89 -18.26 14.29 10.38
C SER A 89 -19.41 15.29 10.50
N PHE A 90 -19.30 16.48 9.88
CA PHE A 90 -20.29 17.56 9.97
C PHE A 90 -20.90 17.91 8.60
N TYR A 91 -20.92 16.96 7.67
CA TYR A 91 -21.55 17.18 6.37
C TYR A 91 -23.05 17.38 6.50
N LEU A 92 -23.52 18.50 5.94
CA LEU A 92 -24.92 18.77 5.71
C LEU A 92 -25.19 18.74 4.21
N PHE A 93 -26.04 17.81 3.77
CA PHE A 93 -26.37 17.61 2.35
C PHE A 93 -27.45 18.56 1.83
N ASN A 94 -27.84 19.57 2.62
CA ASN A 94 -28.75 20.63 2.20
C ASN A 94 -27.96 21.81 1.61
N HIS A 95 -27.38 21.61 0.44
CA HIS A 95 -26.61 22.64 -0.29
C HIS A 95 -27.11 22.79 -1.73
N ARG A 96 -26.74 23.89 -2.41
CA ARG A 96 -27.17 24.22 -3.78
C ARG A 96 -26.89 23.11 -4.81
N GLY A 97 -25.83 22.34 -4.61
CA GLY A 97 -25.50 21.18 -5.45
C GLY A 97 -26.60 20.12 -5.52
N ARG A 98 -27.52 20.04 -4.54
CA ARG A 98 -28.65 19.11 -4.55
C ARG A 98 -29.60 19.37 -5.72
N VAL A 99 -29.78 20.64 -6.12
CA VAL A 99 -30.68 21.03 -7.22
C VAL A 99 -29.90 21.12 -8.54
N LEU A 100 -28.65 21.59 -8.47
CA LEU A 100 -27.81 21.80 -9.66
C LEU A 100 -27.26 20.49 -10.26
N PHE A 101 -27.08 19.45 -9.45
CA PHE A 101 -26.49 18.17 -9.88
C PHE A 101 -27.43 16.98 -9.65
N HIS A 102 -28.75 17.21 -9.61
CA HIS A 102 -29.72 16.11 -9.50
C HIS A 102 -29.74 15.29 -10.81
N PRO A 103 -29.49 13.97 -10.78
CA PRO A 103 -29.68 13.11 -11.94
C PRO A 103 -31.17 12.99 -12.29
N PRO A 104 -31.58 12.94 -13.56
CA PRO A 104 -32.99 12.98 -13.95
C PRO A 104 -33.85 11.75 -13.59
N GLU A 105 -33.33 10.74 -12.88
CA GLU A 105 -34.11 9.54 -12.49
C GLU A 105 -33.77 9.06 -11.07
N GLN A 106 -34.27 9.73 -10.04
CA GLN A 106 -34.36 9.13 -8.72
C GLN A 106 -35.76 9.33 -8.16
N GLU A 107 -36.59 8.29 -8.31
CA GLU A 107 -37.85 8.12 -7.57
C GLU A 107 -37.63 8.49 -6.08
N PRO A 108 -38.57 9.20 -5.45
CA PRO A 108 -38.39 9.74 -4.12
C PRO A 108 -38.16 8.60 -3.12
N SER A 109 -36.92 8.40 -2.69
CA SER A 109 -36.60 7.56 -1.56
C SER A 109 -37.37 8.10 -0.36
N THR A 110 -38.25 7.26 0.17
CA THR A 110 -39.08 7.46 1.36
C THR A 110 -38.34 8.24 2.44
N PRO A 111 -38.97 9.27 3.05
CA PRO A 111 -38.33 10.01 4.14
C PRO A 111 -38.05 9.05 5.29
N SER A 112 -36.77 8.87 5.64
CA SER A 112 -36.39 8.16 6.87
C SER A 112 -37.05 8.87 8.05
N ALA A 113 -37.85 8.14 8.83
CA ALA A 113 -38.67 8.62 9.93
C ALA A 113 -37.88 9.13 11.17
N GLN A 114 -36.68 9.67 10.99
CA GLN A 114 -35.81 10.16 12.09
C GLN A 114 -35.41 11.64 11.99
N ALA A 115 -35.89 12.38 11.00
CA ALA A 115 -35.85 13.84 11.10
C ALA A 115 -36.99 14.31 12.00
N LEU A 116 -36.73 14.40 13.31
CA LEU A 116 -37.58 15.17 14.22
C LEU A 116 -37.83 16.55 13.59
N PRO A 117 -39.07 17.00 13.39
CA PRO A 117 -39.32 18.32 12.84
C PRO A 117 -38.85 19.34 13.88
N SER A 118 -37.65 19.89 13.67
CA SER A 118 -37.03 20.94 14.50
C SER A 118 -37.74 22.30 14.39
N ASN A 119 -39.00 22.32 13.95
CA ASN A 119 -39.75 23.54 13.71
C ASN A 119 -40.81 23.72 14.81
N PRO A 120 -40.49 24.46 15.90
CA PRO A 120 -41.38 24.64 17.05
C PRO A 120 -42.68 25.37 16.69
N LEU A 121 -42.76 26.02 15.51
CA LEU A 121 -43.96 26.71 15.05
C LEU A 121 -45.09 25.77 14.64
N ARG A 122 -44.80 24.51 14.26
CA ARG A 122 -45.86 23.54 13.92
C ARG A 122 -46.53 22.94 15.14
N LEU A 123 -45.82 22.80 16.27
CA LEU A 123 -46.40 22.33 17.53
C LEU A 123 -47.44 23.32 18.08
N ARG A 124 -47.16 24.63 18.02
CA ARG A 124 -48.09 25.66 18.51
C ARG A 124 -49.41 25.75 17.74
N LYS A 125 -49.45 25.24 16.50
CA LYS A 125 -50.67 25.23 15.68
C LYS A 125 -51.62 24.07 16.04
N LEU A 126 -51.12 23.04 16.71
CA LEU A 126 -51.92 21.88 17.14
C LEU A 126 -52.53 22.05 18.53
N GLU A 127 -51.95 22.93 19.37
CA GLU A 127 -52.45 23.19 20.73
C GLU A 127 -53.67 24.13 20.77
N ASN A 128 -53.93 24.87 19.70
CA ASN A 128 -55.10 25.78 19.59
C ASN A 128 -56.36 25.10 19.02
N TYR A 129 -56.40 23.77 18.98
CA TYR A 129 -57.54 22.98 18.47
C TYR A 129 -58.06 21.98 19.51
N HIS A 130 -58.20 22.42 20.76
CA HIS A 130 -58.97 21.75 21.80
C HIS A 130 -59.91 22.76 22.47
#